data_AF-A0A1Q8BFU2-F1
#
_entry.id   AF-A0A1Q8BFU2-F1
#
_cell.length_a   1.000
_cell.length_b   1.000
_cell.length_c   1.000
_cell.angle_alpha   90.00
_cell.angle_beta   90.00
_cell.angle_gamma   90.00
#
_symmetry.space_group_name_H-M   'P 1'
#
loop_
_entity.id
_entity.type
_entity.pdbx_description
1 polymer ?
#
loop_
_entity_poly.entity_id
_entity_poly.type
_entity_poly.pdbx_seq_one_letter_code
_entity_poly.pdbx_strand_id
1 'polypeptide(L)' 'MAHKTLTISEEAYNALARMKSKDESFTKVILRLAQRKSKGNLLDYVRSFPPDNELADRIEEVLEKRGSIRIRASRR' A
#
# COMPACT_ATOMS: atom_id res chain seq x y z
N MET A 1 25.44 -12.34 11.31
CA MET A 1 24.08 -12.81 11.68
C MET A 1 23.99 -14.29 11.31
N ALA A 2 23.15 -15.07 11.98
CA ALA A 2 22.94 -16.46 11.56
C ALA A 2 22.26 -16.46 10.18
N HIS A 3 22.81 -17.24 9.24
CA HIS A 3 22.22 -17.42 7.92
C HIS A 3 21.48 -18.76 7.88
N LYS A 4 20.31 -18.77 7.24
CA LYS A 4 19.55 -19.99 6.95
C LYS A 4 19.31 -20.06 5.45
N THR A 5 19.43 -21.27 4.90
CA THR A 5 19.12 -21.54 3.50
C THR A 5 17.65 -21.93 3.38
N LEU A 6 16.95 -21.33 2.41
CA LEU A 6 15.56 -21.65 2.07
C LEU A 6 15.50 -22.04 0.60
N THR A 7 14.91 -23.21 0.31
CA THR A 7 14.60 -23.64 -1.05
C THR A 7 13.21 -23.15 -1.41
N ILE A 8 13.06 -22.52 -2.57
CA ILE A 8 11.79 -22.01 -3.10
C ILE A 8 11.61 -22.47 -4.55
N SER A 9 10.37 -22.44 -5.06
CA SER A 9 10.12 -22.66 -6.48
C SER A 9 10.78 -21.58 -7.33
N GLU A 10 11.06 -21.91 -8.59
CA GLU A 10 11.60 -20.96 -9.56
C GLU A 10 10.66 -19.77 -9.77
N GLU A 11 9.34 -20.02 -9.76
CA GLU A 11 8.32 -18.97 -9.82
C GLU A 11 8.44 -17.97 -8.66
N ALA A 12 8.60 -18.46 -7.43
CA ALA A 12 8.76 -17.61 -6.25
C ALA A 12 10.08 -16.82 -6.31
N TYR A 13 11.15 -17.42 -6.80
CA TYR A 13 12.43 -16.73 -7.03
C TYR A 13 12.27 -15.57 -8.03
N ASN A 14 11.62 -15.84 -9.16
CA ASN A 14 11.39 -14.85 -10.21
C ASN A 14 10.50 -13.70 -9.72
N ALA A 15 9.49 -14.00 -8.91
CA ALA A 15 8.66 -12.99 -8.26
C ALA A 15 9.51 -12.06 -7.37
N LEU A 16 10.38 -12.63 -6.51
CA LEU A 16 11.28 -11.85 -5.67
C LEU A 16 12.28 -11.02 -6.49
N ALA A 17 12.83 -11.58 -7.57
CA ALA A 17 13.78 -10.90 -8.44
C ALA A 17 13.16 -9.67 -9.13
N ARG A 18 11.89 -9.75 -9.56
CA ARG A 18 11.16 -8.60 -10.11
C ARG A 18 10.90 -7.49 -9.10
N MET A 19 10.76 -7.85 -7.82
CA MET A 19 10.49 -6.89 -6.74
C MET A 19 11.75 -6.22 -6.17
N LYS A 20 12.93 -6.72 -6.53
CA LYS A 20 14.22 -6.24 -6.06
C LYS A 20 14.59 -4.92 -6.77
N SER A 21 14.93 -3.89 -5.99
CA SER A 21 15.51 -2.65 -6.54
C SER A 21 16.98 -2.87 -6.93
N LYS A 22 17.55 -2.03 -7.83
CA LYS A 22 18.90 -2.21 -8.42
C LYS A 22 19.99 -2.69 -7.45
N ASP A 23 20.01 -2.16 -6.21
CA ASP A 23 21.03 -2.47 -5.20
C ASP A 23 20.48 -3.17 -3.93
N GLU A 24 19.27 -3.73 -3.99
CA GLU A 24 18.61 -4.37 -2.83
C GLU A 24 19.01 -5.86 -2.72
N SER A 25 19.30 -6.37 -1.51
CA SER A 25 19.52 -7.81 -1.30
C SER A 25 18.20 -8.56 -1.18
N PHE A 26 18.18 -9.85 -1.53
CA PHE A 26 16.98 -10.68 -1.34
C PHE A 26 16.52 -10.74 0.12
N THR A 27 17.46 -10.73 1.06
CA THR A 27 17.14 -10.63 2.50
C THR A 27 16.37 -9.35 2.82
N LYS A 28 16.75 -8.20 2.24
CA LYS A 28 16.02 -6.93 2.43
C LYS A 28 14.63 -6.98 1.81
N VAL A 29 14.47 -7.55 0.62
CA VAL A 29 13.16 -7.74 -0.02
C VAL A 29 12.25 -8.60 0.86
N ILE A 30 12.74 -9.75 1.33
CA ILE A 30 11.98 -10.66 2.19
C ILE A 30 11.56 -9.96 3.48
N LEU A 31 12.46 -9.23 4.14
CA LEU A 31 12.13 -8.48 5.35
C LEU A 31 11.13 -7.34 5.08
N ARG A 32 11.26 -6.62 3.97
CA ARG A 32 10.32 -5.56 3.55
C ARG A 32 8.91 -6.12 3.30
N LEU A 33 8.80 -7.31 2.73
CA LEU A 33 7.53 -7.98 2.47
C LEU A 33 6.94 -8.64 3.72
N ALA A 34 7.80 -9.23 4.56
CA ALA A 34 7.44 -9.88 5.81
C ALA A 34 7.12 -8.88 6.93
N GLN A 35 7.56 -7.62 6.81
CA GLN A 35 7.03 -6.51 7.57
C GLN A 35 5.55 -6.38 7.22
N ARG A 36 4.70 -7.11 7.97
CA ARG A 36 3.29 -6.79 8.14
C ARG A 36 3.26 -5.28 8.34
N LYS A 37 2.66 -4.56 7.41
CA LYS A 37 2.43 -3.14 7.55
C LYS A 37 1.66 -2.95 8.87
N SER A 38 2.36 -2.67 9.96
CA SER A 38 1.85 -1.80 11.02
C SER A 38 1.87 -0.35 10.51
N LYS A 39 1.64 -0.15 9.20
CA LYS A 39 1.13 1.12 8.75
C LYS A 39 -0.22 1.17 9.44
N GLY A 40 -0.30 1.98 10.50
CA GLY A 40 -1.59 2.37 11.06
C GLY A 40 -2.53 2.60 9.90
N ASN A 41 -3.77 2.15 10.05
CA ASN A 41 -4.76 2.30 9.02
C ASN A 41 -4.70 3.76 8.54
N LEU A 42 -4.85 4.04 7.24
CA LEU A 42 -4.90 5.43 6.77
C LEU A 42 -5.92 6.23 7.61
N LEU A 43 -6.99 5.57 8.04
CA LEU A 43 -7.94 6.11 9.02
C LEU A 43 -7.33 6.46 10.38
N ASP A 44 -6.43 5.66 10.92
CA ASP A 44 -5.76 5.95 12.19
C ASP A 44 -4.84 7.18 12.07
N TYR A 45 -4.19 7.34 10.91
CA TYR A 45 -3.39 8.53 10.62
C TYR A 45 -4.26 9.77 10.46
N VAL A 46 -5.36 9.68 9.72
CA VAL A 46 -6.32 10.78 9.55
C VAL A 46 -6.97 11.17 10.89
N ARG A 47 -7.27 10.19 11.75
CA ARG A 47 -7.83 10.42 13.11
C ARG A 47 -6.85 11.10 14.08
N SER A 48 -5.55 11.06 13.79
CA SER A 48 -4.55 11.75 14.62
C SER A 48 -4.47 13.26 14.35
N PHE A 49 -5.09 13.76 13.28
CA PHE A 49 -5.14 15.19 13.04
C PHE A 49 -6.09 15.89 14.01
N PRO A 50 -5.75 17.10 14.48
CA PRO A 50 -6.73 17.99 15.07
C PRO A 50 -7.89 18.23 14.08
N PRO A 51 -9.10 18.55 14.57
CA PRO A 51 -10.19 18.96 13.70
C PRO A 51 -9.74 20.11 12.79
N ASP A 52 -9.84 19.90 11.48
CA ASP A 52 -9.47 20.87 10.45
C ASP A 52 -10.67 21.05 9.50
N ASN A 53 -11.33 22.19 9.65
CA ASN A 53 -12.52 22.52 8.86
C ASN A 53 -12.19 22.71 7.38
N GLU A 54 -11.01 23.26 7.04
CA GLU A 54 -10.62 23.44 5.64
C GLU A 54 -10.42 22.08 4.95
N LEU A 55 -9.80 21.13 5.66
CA LEU A 55 -9.67 19.76 5.17
C LEU A 55 -11.04 19.08 5.01
N ALA A 56 -11.94 19.26 5.97
CA ALA A 56 -13.29 18.70 5.92
C ALA A 56 -14.07 19.24 4.72
N ASP A 57 -14.08 20.57 4.52
CA ASP A 57 -14.79 21.24 3.43
C ASP A 57 -14.29 20.75 2.05
N ARG A 58 -12.97 20.60 1.90
CA ARG A 58 -12.38 20.09 0.65
C ARG A 58 -12.72 18.62 0.39
N ILE A 59 -12.80 17.80 1.43
CA ILE A 59 -13.22 16.39 1.30
C ILE A 59 -14.68 16.33 0.86
N GLU A 60 -15.55 17.14 1.47
CA GLU A 60 -16.97 17.21 1.15
C GLU A 60 -17.19 17.66 -0.30
N GLU A 61 -16.50 18.71 -0.75
CA GLU A 61 -16.55 19.19 -2.13
C GLU A 61 -16.17 18.09 -3.14
N VAL A 62 -15.14 17.30 -2.84
CA VAL A 62 -14.71 16.18 -3.70
C VAL A 62 -15.75 15.05 -3.71
N LEU A 63 -16.39 14.77 -2.57
CA LEU A 63 -17.43 13.74 -2.47
C LEU A 63 -18.69 14.14 -3.24
N GLU A 64 -19.12 15.40 -3.17
CA GLU A 64 -20.24 15.93 -3.97
C GLU A 64 -19.94 15.85 -5.47
N LYS A 65 -18.73 16.24 -5.88
CA LYS A 65 -18.26 16.09 -7.26
C LYS A 65 -18.26 14.63 -7.71
N ARG A 66 -17.91 13.68 -6.83
CA ARG A 66 -17.97 12.25 -7.15
C ARG A 66 -19.39 11.70 -7.21
N GLY A 67 -20.29 12.14 -6.34
CA GLY A 67 -21.70 11.73 -6.34
C GLY A 67 -22.46 12.22 -7.58
N SER A 68 -22.09 13.39 -8.10
CA SER A 68 -22.63 13.96 -9.34
C SER A 68 -22.06 13.32 -10.61
N ILE A 69 -20.90 12.65 -10.52
CA ILE A 69 -20.40 11.80 -11.60
C ILE A 69 -21.23 10.51 -11.61
N ARG A 70 -22.28 10.48 -12.44
CA ARG A 70 -22.87 9.23 -12.91
C ARG A 70 -21.79 8.47 -13.68
N ILE A 71 -21.08 7.57 -12.99
CA ILE A 71 -20.32 6.52 -13.65
C ILE A 71 -21.36 5.79 -14.49
N ARG A 72 -21.32 5.95 -15.82
CA ARG A 72 -22.08 5.08 -16.73
C ARG A 72 -21.68 3.68 -16.32
N ALA A 73 -22.60 2.98 -15.65
CA ALA A 73 -22.39 1.60 -15.24
C ALA A 73 -21.80 0.88 -16.44
N SER A 74 -20.57 0.39 -16.29
CA SER A 74 -19.97 -0.49 -17.28
C SER A 74 -20.99 -1.59 -17.50
N ARG A 75 -21.65 -1.59 -18.67
CA ARG A 75 -22.53 -2.67 -19.10
C ARG A 75 -21.74 -3.96 -18.91
N ARG A 76 -22.17 -4.77 -17.93
CA ARG A 76 -21.97 -6.21 -17.99
C ARG A 76 -23.24 -6.79 -18.60
#